data_AF-A0ABD3XPW2-F1
#
_entry.id   AF-A0ABD3XPW2-F1
#
_cell.length_a   1.000
_cell.length_b   1.000
_cell.length_c   1.000
_cell.angle_alpha   90.00
_cell.angle_beta   90.00
_cell.angle_gamma   90.00
#
_symmetry.space_group_name_H-M   'P 1'
#
loop_
_entity.id
_entity.type
_entity.pdbx_description
1 polymer ?
#
loop_
_entity_poly.entity_id
_entity_poly.type
_entity_poly.pdbx_seq_one_letter_code
_entity_poly.pdbx_strand_id
1 'polypeptide(L)'
;YHIPRILAICVFIVGVSGIVLALPKLFLSDAPTEDQSLMFNTSRSSAANLCVRYNGSETEKHNGSTCKHDLNEDAAVRRMYDSNILLLVVMGVSLVIQGVATAPRQALQTIHVDNNTEKSKTGFFIGVLTTFTIFGPFLGLIVGGVFNKIPTHLRDTSLSPNDPRWIGAWWLGFIVFGVCCIISSFPLFRFPRGKALNYKRREKNSKENQKMSSCQKLKELPKSVLRIFKEPVYTLSCLNNIATMFAVMALGSFGPKYLESQFFLPTWKANIILGADKLVASSLGTMVGGYITRRMGLNRTGCLKLIFFARLTCALLAAFNYLFGCDHPHLYRFDNKSLVNSSSSLACNCDDTSYLPVCVDGRKTYFSPCHAGCEQKESWGYSKCNLSALGQAIPGICDDSCDFLIPFIIINALGSLIGTISIAPNVVVFLRSVKDEDRSLAVGLSSFLLAILVFLPAPLVYGRIFDSVCLIWQTACGKQGACSLYDSLAMRTRLISMEFGLKLIALTLAAFALLASARKGPTDDINEMDVPKPTKEERK
;
A
#
# COMPACT_ATOMS: atom_id res chain seq x y z
N TYR A 1 -3.74 -34.18 10.68
CA TYR A 1 -3.66 -32.84 11.29
C TYR A 1 -5.04 -32.22 11.42
N HIS A 2 -5.32 -31.46 12.49
CA HIS A 2 -6.59 -30.75 12.69
C HIS A 2 -6.48 -29.32 12.15
N ILE A 3 -6.88 -29.13 10.89
CA ILE A 3 -6.66 -27.87 10.15
C ILE A 3 -7.21 -26.64 10.91
N PRO A 4 -8.43 -26.64 11.50
CA PRO A 4 -8.93 -25.48 12.22
C PRO A 4 -8.09 -25.06 13.42
N ARG A 5 -7.42 -26.01 14.11
CA ARG A 5 -6.54 -25.68 15.24
C ARG A 5 -5.25 -25.02 14.77
N ILE A 6 -4.69 -25.46 13.65
CA ILE A 6 -3.50 -24.82 13.06
C ILE A 6 -3.86 -23.42 12.61
N LEU A 7 -5.00 -23.24 11.95
CA LEU A 7 -5.52 -21.92 11.58
C LEU A 7 -5.73 -21.03 12.81
N ALA A 8 -6.29 -21.55 13.91
CA ALA A 8 -6.46 -20.81 15.16
C ALA A 8 -5.11 -20.32 15.73
N ILE A 9 -4.09 -21.19 15.77
CA ILE A 9 -2.73 -20.83 16.20
C ILE A 9 -2.15 -19.75 15.29
N CYS A 10 -2.27 -19.89 13.98
CA CYS A 10 -1.80 -18.89 13.01
C CYS A 10 -2.48 -17.53 13.20
N VAL A 11 -3.80 -17.50 13.43
CA VAL A 11 -4.55 -16.26 13.66
C VAL A 11 -4.18 -15.63 15.00
N PHE A 12 -4.02 -16.45 16.05
CA PHE A 12 -3.58 -15.99 17.36
C PHE A 12 -2.19 -15.36 17.30
N ILE A 13 -1.21 -16.02 16.65
CA ILE A 13 0.14 -15.49 16.47
C ILE A 13 0.12 -14.15 15.74
N VAL A 14 -0.71 -14.01 14.69
CA VAL A 14 -0.86 -12.73 13.98
C VAL A 14 -1.45 -11.64 14.89
N GLY A 15 -2.40 -11.99 15.76
CA GLY A 15 -2.96 -11.05 16.71
C GLY A 15 -1.92 -10.56 17.72
N VAL A 16 -1.13 -11.49 18.28
CA VAL A 16 -0.03 -11.15 19.20
C VAL A 16 1.05 -10.32 18.51
N SER A 17 1.52 -10.72 17.32
CA SER A 17 2.51 -9.95 16.58
C SER A 17 2.00 -8.55 16.19
N GLY A 18 0.70 -8.42 15.92
CA GLY A 18 0.03 -7.14 15.71
C GLY A 18 0.15 -6.24 16.94
N ILE A 19 -0.15 -6.73 18.14
CA ILE A 19 -0.01 -5.93 19.37
C ILE A 19 1.46 -5.58 19.61
N VAL A 20 2.39 -6.51 19.34
CA VAL A 20 3.84 -6.27 19.46
C VAL A 20 4.31 -5.13 18.55
N LEU A 21 3.70 -4.94 17.37
CA LEU A 21 4.00 -3.80 16.48
C LEU A 21 3.65 -2.43 17.09
N ALA A 22 2.70 -2.38 18.02
CA ALA A 22 2.32 -1.14 18.71
C ALA A 22 3.14 -0.89 20.00
N LEU A 23 3.76 -1.94 20.56
CA LEU A 23 4.54 -1.84 21.81
C LEU A 23 5.61 -0.75 21.80
N PRO A 24 6.34 -0.48 20.70
CA PRO A 24 7.39 0.50 20.79
C PRO A 24 6.87 1.91 21.04
N LYS A 25 5.68 2.27 20.53
CA LYS A 25 5.04 3.55 20.90
C LYS A 25 4.54 3.55 22.35
N LEU A 26 4.06 2.41 22.84
CA LEU A 26 3.50 2.31 24.20
C LEU A 26 4.57 2.29 25.30
N PHE A 27 5.75 1.72 25.04
CA PHE A 27 6.77 1.47 26.07
C PHE A 27 8.07 2.26 25.87
N LEU A 28 8.45 2.61 24.63
CA LEU A 28 9.67 3.40 24.39
C LEU A 28 9.41 4.90 24.27
N SER A 29 8.14 5.35 24.15
CA SER A 29 7.80 6.77 24.01
C SER A 29 7.63 7.50 25.34
N ASP A 30 7.78 6.82 26.49
CA ASP A 30 7.94 7.45 27.81
C ASP A 30 9.40 7.89 28.08
N ALA A 31 10.33 7.52 27.20
CA ALA A 31 11.55 8.31 27.04
C ALA A 31 11.18 9.59 26.28
N PRO A 32 11.69 10.76 26.67
CA PRO A 32 11.26 12.06 26.14
C PRO A 32 11.66 12.21 24.67
N THR A 33 10.87 11.65 23.76
CA THR A 33 11.12 11.73 22.31
C THR A 33 10.14 12.68 21.66
N GLU A 34 10.74 13.59 20.89
CA GLU A 34 10.15 14.65 20.08
C GLU A 34 9.44 15.74 20.85
N ASP A 35 8.38 15.54 21.63
CA ASP A 35 7.71 16.70 22.25
C ASP A 35 8.50 17.34 23.39
N GLN A 36 9.35 16.62 24.12
CA GLN A 36 10.17 17.20 25.21
C GLN A 36 11.57 17.65 24.78
N SER A 37 12.17 16.99 23.77
CA SER A 37 13.36 17.51 23.09
C SER A 37 13.02 18.68 22.18
N LEU A 38 11.82 18.69 21.59
CA LEU A 38 11.23 19.90 21.06
C LEU A 38 10.96 20.82 22.24
N MET A 39 10.29 20.52 23.36
CA MET A 39 10.09 21.50 24.47
C MET A 39 11.36 22.19 24.99
N PHE A 40 12.50 21.51 25.05
CA PHE A 40 13.79 22.13 25.43
C PHE A 40 14.46 22.88 24.27
N ASN A 41 14.19 22.50 23.02
CA ASN A 41 14.56 23.27 21.83
C ASN A 41 13.46 24.20 21.32
N THR A 42 12.21 24.22 21.81
CA THR A 42 11.02 24.73 21.09
C THR A 42 10.79 26.18 21.45
N SER A 43 11.29 26.62 22.60
CA SER A 43 11.62 28.03 22.82
C SER A 43 12.63 28.56 21.79
N ARG A 44 13.51 27.72 21.22
CA ARG A 44 14.50 28.08 20.18
C ARG A 44 14.15 27.65 18.74
N SER A 45 13.31 26.64 18.55
CA SER A 45 13.03 25.92 17.28
C SER A 45 11.65 26.27 16.72
N SER A 46 10.65 26.52 17.58
CA SER A 46 9.48 27.26 17.12
C SER A 46 9.85 28.72 16.84
N ALA A 47 10.85 29.27 17.52
CA ALA A 47 11.47 30.55 17.15
C ALA A 47 12.34 30.44 15.87
N ALA A 48 12.99 29.31 15.60
CA ALA A 48 13.84 29.12 14.41
C ALA A 48 13.07 29.16 13.08
N ASN A 49 11.78 28.83 13.09
CA ASN A 49 10.91 28.89 11.91
C ASN A 49 10.07 30.17 11.84
N LEU A 50 10.22 31.10 12.78
CA LEU A 50 9.58 32.42 12.79
C LEU A 50 10.58 33.48 12.31
N CYS A 51 10.07 34.61 11.84
CA CYS A 51 10.93 35.71 11.44
C CYS A 51 11.56 36.40 12.66
N VAL A 52 12.89 36.40 12.72
CA VAL A 52 13.67 37.21 13.66
C VAL A 52 14.27 38.40 12.91
N ARG A 53 14.06 39.61 13.43
CA ARG A 53 14.51 40.87 12.80
C ARG A 53 16.02 41.04 12.94
N TYR A 54 16.68 41.40 11.84
CA TYR A 54 18.09 41.78 11.85
C TYR A 54 18.26 43.20 12.44
N ASN A 55 18.68 43.30 13.70
CA ASN A 55 19.22 44.54 14.26
C ASN A 55 20.73 44.54 13.99
N GLY A 56 21.23 45.53 13.25
CA GLY A 56 22.59 45.59 12.69
C GLY A 56 23.75 45.72 13.69
N SER A 57 23.75 45.01 14.82
CA SER A 57 24.83 45.06 15.81
C SER A 57 25.14 43.72 16.49
N GLU A 58 24.95 42.59 15.81
CA GLU A 58 25.51 41.31 16.24
C GLU A 58 25.62 40.36 15.02
N THR A 59 26.84 40.18 14.53
CA THR A 59 27.19 39.05 13.67
C THR A 59 27.23 37.77 14.51
N GLU A 60 26.09 37.32 15.03
CA GLU A 60 25.91 35.88 15.20
C GLU A 60 25.59 35.33 13.81
N LYS A 61 26.63 34.78 13.16
CA LYS A 61 26.41 33.79 12.13
C LYS A 61 25.57 32.70 12.79
N HIS A 62 24.26 32.69 12.53
CA HIS A 62 23.47 31.48 12.60
C HIS A 62 24.04 30.53 11.56
N ASN A 63 25.16 29.88 11.91
CA ASN A 63 25.59 28.66 11.26
C ASN A 63 24.38 27.74 11.34
N GLY A 64 23.86 27.34 10.17
CA GLY A 64 22.74 26.43 10.07
C GLY A 64 22.95 25.26 11.03
N SER A 65 21.93 25.01 11.86
CA SER A 65 21.69 23.77 12.62
C SER A 65 22.94 22.90 12.84
N THR A 66 23.99 23.48 13.42
CA THR A 66 25.16 22.71 13.80
C THR A 66 24.77 22.09 15.11
N CYS A 67 24.66 20.75 15.18
CA CYS A 67 24.65 20.05 16.46
C CYS A 67 25.78 20.63 17.29
N LYS A 68 25.45 21.42 18.32
CA LYS A 68 26.45 21.81 19.29
C LYS A 68 26.86 20.51 19.96
N HIS A 69 28.11 20.11 19.76
CA HIS A 69 28.66 18.89 20.33
C HIS A 69 28.90 19.12 21.84
N ASP A 70 27.85 19.03 22.64
CA ASP A 70 27.99 18.82 24.08
C ASP A 70 28.10 17.30 24.34
N LEU A 71 29.12 16.87 25.07
CA LEU A 71 29.38 15.44 25.39
C LEU A 71 28.19 14.72 26.07
N ASN A 72 27.28 15.47 26.71
CA ASN A 72 26.04 14.95 27.29
C ASN A 72 24.90 14.81 26.25
N GLU A 73 24.87 15.64 25.20
CA GLU A 73 23.93 15.49 24.09
C GLU A 73 24.28 14.26 23.23
N ASP A 74 25.57 13.96 23.03
CA ASP A 74 25.99 12.77 22.28
C ASP A 74 25.51 11.45 22.93
N ALA A 75 25.48 11.39 24.27
CA ALA A 75 24.96 10.24 25.00
C ALA A 75 23.43 10.13 24.90
N ALA A 76 22.71 11.25 24.92
CA ALA A 76 21.26 11.29 24.75
C ALA A 76 20.84 10.97 23.31
N VAL A 77 21.54 11.52 22.32
CA VAL A 77 21.35 11.23 20.89
C VAL A 77 21.69 9.78 20.58
N ARG A 78 22.75 9.20 21.18
CA ARG A 78 23.03 7.76 21.08
C ARG A 78 21.92 6.91 21.70
N ARG A 79 21.42 7.25 22.89
CA ARG A 79 20.28 6.53 23.49
C ARG A 79 19.02 6.63 22.63
N MET A 80 18.76 7.78 22.01
CA MET A 80 17.63 8.00 21.11
C MET A 80 17.80 7.17 19.82
N TYR A 81 19.01 7.12 19.27
CA TYR A 81 19.35 6.33 18.10
C TYR A 81 19.26 4.82 18.36
N ASP A 82 19.80 4.35 19.49
CA ASP A 82 19.73 2.94 19.91
C ASP A 82 18.28 2.52 20.20
N SER A 83 17.47 3.41 20.79
CA SER A 83 16.04 3.20 20.99
C SER A 83 15.29 3.10 19.66
N ASN A 84 15.62 3.93 18.68
CA ASN A 84 15.04 3.89 17.32
C ASN A 84 15.45 2.63 16.56
N ILE A 85 16.70 2.17 16.68
CA ILE A 85 17.12 0.89 16.09
C ILE A 85 16.37 -0.27 16.73
N LEU A 86 16.28 -0.29 18.07
CA LEU A 86 15.52 -1.31 18.79
C LEU A 86 14.05 -1.33 18.36
N LEU A 87 13.46 -0.14 18.15
CA LEU A 87 12.12 0.06 17.59
C LEU A 87 11.95 -0.66 16.25
N LEU A 88 12.85 -0.38 15.30
CA LEU A 88 12.84 -0.97 13.96
C LEU A 88 13.07 -2.49 14.00
N VAL A 89 13.94 -2.98 14.88
CA VAL A 89 14.18 -4.42 15.06
C VAL A 89 12.93 -5.12 15.59
N VAL A 90 12.26 -4.57 16.61
CA VAL A 90 11.02 -5.14 17.16
C VAL A 90 9.91 -5.17 16.11
N MET A 91 9.75 -4.08 15.35
CA MET A 91 8.79 -4.04 14.24
C MET A 91 9.14 -5.07 13.16
N GLY A 92 10.41 -5.15 12.76
CA GLY A 92 10.89 -6.11 11.77
C GLY A 92 10.64 -7.56 12.16
N VAL A 93 11.00 -7.94 13.39
CA VAL A 93 10.76 -9.30 13.92
C VAL A 93 9.27 -9.61 13.96
N SER A 94 8.43 -8.66 14.38
CA SER A 94 6.98 -8.84 14.42
C SER A 94 6.38 -9.06 13.03
N LEU A 95 6.84 -8.33 12.01
CA LEU A 95 6.43 -8.51 10.62
C LEU A 95 6.87 -9.87 10.06
N VAL A 96 8.07 -10.35 10.43
CA VAL A 96 8.53 -11.70 10.04
C VAL A 96 7.64 -12.78 10.65
N ILE A 97 7.32 -12.66 11.95
CA ILE A 97 6.42 -13.60 12.64
C ILE A 97 5.03 -13.59 11.97
N GLN A 98 4.52 -12.40 11.62
CA GLN A 98 3.26 -12.25 10.92
C GLN A 98 3.29 -12.90 9.53
N GLY A 99 4.39 -12.73 8.78
CA GLY A 99 4.62 -13.39 7.48
C GLY A 99 4.58 -14.92 7.58
N VAL A 100 5.29 -15.50 8.56
CA VAL A 100 5.31 -16.95 8.79
C VAL A 100 3.92 -17.48 9.18
N ALA A 101 3.21 -16.77 10.06
CA ALA A 101 1.89 -17.18 10.52
C ALA A 101 0.79 -17.03 9.45
N THR A 102 0.95 -16.10 8.50
CA THR A 102 0.00 -15.88 7.40
C THR A 102 0.23 -16.84 6.22
N ALA A 103 1.47 -17.25 5.95
CA ALA A 103 1.83 -18.09 4.81
C ALA A 103 0.96 -19.36 4.62
N PRO A 104 0.70 -20.20 5.64
CA PRO A 104 -0.09 -21.41 5.45
C PRO A 104 -1.61 -21.14 5.40
N ARG A 105 -2.07 -19.93 5.74
CA ARG A 105 -3.49 -19.64 5.97
C ARG A 105 -4.33 -19.87 4.71
N GLN A 106 -3.92 -19.32 3.59
CA GLN A 106 -4.68 -19.38 2.34
C GLN A 106 -4.80 -20.83 1.83
N ALA A 107 -3.71 -21.60 1.91
CA ALA A 107 -3.70 -23.02 1.53
C ALA A 107 -4.53 -23.88 2.50
N LEU A 108 -4.39 -23.68 3.82
CA LEU A 108 -5.14 -24.46 4.80
C LEU A 108 -6.64 -24.16 4.77
N GLN A 109 -7.03 -22.91 4.51
CA GLN A 109 -8.43 -22.52 4.37
C GLN A 109 -9.08 -23.21 3.16
N THR A 110 -8.44 -23.15 1.98
CA THR A 110 -8.97 -23.78 0.77
C THR A 110 -9.06 -25.30 0.91
N ILE A 111 -8.02 -25.93 1.48
CA ILE A 111 -8.02 -27.37 1.79
C ILE A 111 -9.11 -27.73 2.81
N HIS A 112 -9.33 -26.89 3.83
CA HIS A 112 -10.37 -27.16 4.82
C HIS A 112 -11.77 -27.13 4.20
N VAL A 113 -12.05 -26.11 3.39
CA VAL A 113 -13.33 -25.98 2.69
C VAL A 113 -13.53 -27.15 1.72
N ASP A 114 -12.58 -27.40 0.82
CA ASP A 114 -12.68 -28.47 -0.18
C ASP A 114 -12.94 -29.86 0.44
N ASN A 115 -12.37 -30.13 1.61
CA ASN A 115 -12.55 -31.41 2.30
C ASN A 115 -13.88 -31.53 3.06
N ASN A 116 -14.52 -30.42 3.42
CA ASN A 116 -15.70 -30.39 4.28
C ASN A 116 -16.96 -29.87 3.58
N THR A 117 -16.88 -29.48 2.30
CA THR A 117 -18.04 -29.07 1.50
C THR A 117 -18.30 -30.02 0.33
N GLU A 118 -19.55 -30.08 -0.12
CA GLU A 118 -19.93 -30.74 -1.37
C GLU A 118 -19.23 -30.05 -2.56
N LYS A 119 -18.74 -30.83 -3.54
CA LYS A 119 -17.99 -30.30 -4.69
C LYS A 119 -18.75 -29.21 -5.47
N SER A 120 -20.07 -29.29 -5.51
CA SER A 120 -20.95 -28.30 -6.16
C SER A 120 -20.90 -26.94 -5.47
N LYS A 121 -20.66 -26.91 -4.15
CA LYS A 121 -20.67 -25.71 -3.30
C LYS A 121 -19.27 -25.22 -2.93
N THR A 122 -18.24 -26.05 -3.06
CA THR A 122 -16.84 -25.70 -2.72
C THR A 122 -16.37 -24.41 -3.41
N GLY A 123 -16.66 -24.25 -4.71
CA GLY A 123 -16.25 -23.05 -5.46
C GLY A 123 -16.86 -21.76 -4.93
N PHE A 124 -18.10 -21.81 -4.43
CA PHE A 124 -18.77 -20.66 -3.82
C PHE A 124 -18.08 -20.25 -2.51
N PHE A 125 -17.82 -21.20 -1.60
CA PHE A 125 -17.16 -20.91 -0.33
C PHE A 125 -15.71 -20.42 -0.51
N ILE A 126 -14.96 -21.00 -1.45
CA ILE A 126 -13.61 -20.51 -1.80
C ILE A 126 -13.69 -19.09 -2.38
N GLY A 127 -14.70 -18.81 -3.21
CA GLY A 127 -14.98 -17.46 -3.70
C GLY A 127 -15.21 -16.46 -2.58
N VAL A 128 -16.09 -16.79 -1.62
CA VAL A 128 -16.37 -15.96 -0.43
C VAL A 128 -15.09 -15.68 0.37
N LEU A 129 -14.27 -16.70 0.65
CA LEU A 129 -13.00 -16.53 1.36
C LEU A 129 -12.02 -15.61 0.61
N THR A 130 -11.94 -15.74 -0.70
CA THR A 130 -11.08 -14.92 -1.55
C THR A 130 -11.53 -13.46 -1.56
N THR A 131 -12.84 -13.22 -1.62
CA THR A 131 -13.41 -11.86 -1.56
C THR A 131 -13.06 -11.14 -0.26
N PHE A 132 -13.24 -11.79 0.90
CA PHE A 132 -12.86 -11.18 2.19
C PHE A 132 -11.35 -10.91 2.28
N THR A 133 -10.53 -11.75 1.66
CA THR A 133 -9.08 -11.53 1.57
C THR A 133 -8.73 -10.29 0.76
N ILE A 134 -9.47 -10.03 -0.34
CA ILE A 134 -9.29 -8.84 -1.18
C ILE A 134 -9.80 -7.57 -0.48
N PHE A 135 -10.89 -7.65 0.29
CA PHE A 135 -11.48 -6.48 0.96
C PHE A 135 -10.65 -5.98 2.14
N GLY A 136 -9.95 -6.90 2.82
CA GLY A 136 -9.18 -6.61 4.03
C GLY A 136 -8.25 -5.40 3.91
N PRO A 137 -7.33 -5.35 2.93
CA PRO A 137 -6.42 -4.21 2.74
C PRO A 137 -7.13 -2.87 2.54
N PHE A 138 -8.21 -2.85 1.76
CA PHE A 138 -8.95 -1.61 1.47
C PHE A 138 -9.73 -1.11 2.68
N LEU A 139 -10.36 -2.01 3.44
CA LEU A 139 -10.95 -1.66 4.74
C LEU A 139 -9.88 -1.16 5.72
N GLY A 140 -8.68 -1.77 5.69
CA GLY A 140 -7.52 -1.33 6.46
C GLY A 140 -7.10 0.11 6.14
N LEU A 141 -7.09 0.51 4.86
CA LEU A 141 -6.80 1.89 4.46
C LEU A 141 -7.87 2.88 4.95
N ILE A 142 -9.16 2.52 4.87
CA ILE A 142 -10.26 3.38 5.34
C ILE A 142 -10.15 3.59 6.85
N VAL A 143 -10.05 2.50 7.62
CA VAL A 143 -9.94 2.54 9.08
C VAL A 143 -8.63 3.22 9.52
N GLY A 144 -7.53 2.96 8.82
CA GLY A 144 -6.25 3.63 9.04
C GLY A 144 -6.33 5.14 8.78
N GLY A 145 -7.07 5.57 7.76
CA GLY A 145 -7.36 6.98 7.52
C GLY A 145 -8.13 7.64 8.68
N VAL A 146 -9.10 6.93 9.27
CA VAL A 146 -9.82 7.41 10.46
C VAL A 146 -8.88 7.56 11.66
N PHE A 147 -8.03 6.55 11.93
CA PHE A 147 -7.05 6.65 13.01
C PHE A 147 -5.98 7.73 12.76
N ASN A 148 -5.65 8.00 11.50
CA ASN A 148 -4.76 9.09 11.13
C ASN A 148 -5.35 10.48 11.36
N LYS A 149 -6.66 10.62 11.59
CA LYS A 149 -7.30 11.88 12.02
C LYS A 149 -7.20 12.13 13.52
N ILE A 150 -6.76 11.14 14.30
CA ILE A 150 -6.60 11.22 15.76
C ILE A 150 -5.13 11.50 16.08
N PRO A 151 -4.79 12.42 17.00
CA PRO A 151 -3.40 12.73 17.30
C PRO A 151 -2.70 11.54 17.95
N THR A 152 -1.42 11.33 17.63
CA THR A 152 -0.65 10.15 18.05
C THR A 152 -0.62 9.89 19.56
N HIS A 153 -0.70 10.94 20.39
CA HIS A 153 -0.69 10.86 21.86
C HIS A 153 -2.09 10.78 22.49
N LEU A 154 -3.16 10.79 21.69
CA LEU A 154 -4.56 10.81 22.16
C LEU A 154 -4.88 11.96 23.15
N ARG A 155 -4.07 13.02 23.13
CA ARG A 155 -4.25 14.25 23.90
C ARG A 155 -4.70 15.37 22.98
N ASP A 156 -5.39 16.34 23.55
CA ASP A 156 -5.73 17.57 22.82
C ASP A 156 -4.44 18.29 22.42
N THR A 157 -4.27 18.49 21.12
CA THR A 157 -3.17 19.25 20.55
C THR A 157 -3.75 20.49 19.87
N SER A 158 -2.95 21.54 19.79
CA SER A 158 -3.33 22.74 19.03
C SER A 158 -3.14 22.54 17.51
N LEU A 159 -2.69 21.36 17.08
CA LEU A 159 -2.46 21.05 15.68
C LEU A 159 -3.76 20.59 15.01
N SER A 160 -3.98 21.01 13.78
CA SER A 160 -5.07 20.49 12.94
C SER A 160 -4.59 19.24 12.16
N PRO A 161 -5.47 18.29 11.82
CA PRO A 161 -5.16 17.18 10.92
C PRO A 161 -4.70 17.58 9.50
N ASN A 162 -4.78 18.87 9.17
CA ASN A 162 -4.25 19.44 7.93
C ASN A 162 -2.84 20.06 8.10
N ASP A 163 -2.34 20.18 9.33
CA ASP A 163 -0.97 20.68 9.59
C ASP A 163 0.05 19.63 9.12
N PRO A 164 1.09 20.00 8.35
CA PRO A 164 2.12 19.07 7.89
C PRO A 164 2.89 18.37 9.00
N ARG A 165 2.85 18.88 10.24
CA ARG A 165 3.44 18.23 11.43
C ARG A 165 2.51 17.21 12.08
N TRP A 166 1.31 17.04 11.57
CA TRP A 166 0.33 16.14 12.14
C TRP A 166 0.77 14.68 12.02
N ILE A 167 0.98 14.03 13.17
CA ILE A 167 1.23 12.59 13.23
C ILE A 167 -0.01 11.90 13.78
N GLY A 168 -0.64 11.09 12.93
CA GLY A 168 -1.80 10.28 13.27
C GLY A 168 -1.48 9.15 14.26
N ALA A 169 -2.52 8.60 14.89
CA ALA A 169 -2.43 7.44 15.78
C ALA A 169 -2.20 6.12 15.02
N TRP A 170 -1.06 6.02 14.31
CA TRP A 170 -0.69 4.90 13.45
C TRP A 170 -0.66 3.54 14.17
N TRP A 171 -0.36 3.54 15.47
CA TRP A 171 -0.24 2.35 16.31
C TRP A 171 -1.60 1.75 16.73
N LEU A 172 -2.66 2.57 16.74
CA LEU A 172 -3.97 2.19 17.27
C LEU A 172 -4.59 1.04 16.47
N GLY A 173 -4.41 1.04 15.15
CA GLY A 173 -4.91 -0.01 14.28
C GLY A 173 -4.31 -1.38 14.59
N PHE A 174 -3.04 -1.45 14.91
CA PHE A 174 -2.37 -2.70 15.24
C PHE A 174 -2.94 -3.35 16.52
N ILE A 175 -3.31 -2.53 17.51
CA ILE A 175 -3.95 -3.02 18.73
C ILE A 175 -5.37 -3.50 18.43
N VAL A 176 -6.18 -2.67 17.79
CA VAL A 176 -7.59 -3.01 17.50
C VAL A 176 -7.68 -4.29 16.66
N PHE A 177 -6.96 -4.37 15.55
CA PHE A 177 -6.97 -5.57 14.70
C PHE A 177 -6.27 -6.76 15.36
N GLY A 178 -5.23 -6.52 16.16
CA GLY A 178 -4.55 -7.57 16.93
C GLY A 178 -5.49 -8.25 17.93
N VAL A 179 -6.24 -7.46 18.71
CA VAL A 179 -7.26 -7.96 19.64
C VAL A 179 -8.38 -8.69 18.90
N CYS A 180 -8.89 -8.14 17.79
CA CYS A 180 -9.89 -8.82 16.96
C CYS A 180 -9.39 -10.18 16.43
N CYS A 181 -8.12 -10.29 16.02
CA CYS A 181 -7.52 -11.57 15.63
C CYS A 181 -7.46 -12.56 16.81
N ILE A 182 -7.06 -12.11 18.00
CA ILE A 182 -7.03 -12.97 19.20
C ILE A 182 -8.46 -13.46 19.52
N ILE A 183 -9.45 -12.57 19.54
CA ILE A 183 -10.85 -12.92 19.82
C ILE A 183 -11.37 -13.94 18.81
N SER A 184 -11.15 -13.69 17.52
CA SER A 184 -11.59 -14.59 16.44
C SER A 184 -10.86 -15.95 16.42
N SER A 185 -9.69 -16.07 17.06
CA SER A 185 -9.00 -17.35 17.21
C SER A 185 -9.70 -18.32 18.19
N PHE A 186 -10.37 -17.82 19.22
CA PHE A 186 -11.00 -18.66 20.25
C PHE A 186 -12.12 -19.58 19.71
N PRO A 187 -13.07 -19.10 18.88
CA PRO A 187 -14.05 -19.97 18.24
C PRO A 187 -13.41 -21.07 17.38
N LEU A 188 -12.31 -20.78 16.69
CA LEU A 188 -11.59 -21.75 15.84
C LEU A 188 -10.92 -22.85 16.67
N PHE A 189 -10.48 -22.57 17.90
CA PHE A 189 -9.97 -23.59 18.82
C PHE A 189 -11.04 -24.59 19.25
N ARG A 190 -12.28 -24.12 19.39
CA ARG A 190 -13.46 -24.93 19.78
C ARG A 190 -14.12 -25.63 18.60
N PHE A 191 -13.62 -25.44 17.37
CA PHE A 191 -14.22 -26.05 16.18
C PHE A 191 -14.24 -27.58 16.30
N PRO A 192 -15.41 -28.24 16.15
CA PRO A 192 -15.55 -29.66 16.41
C PRO A 192 -14.74 -30.48 15.39
N ARG A 193 -14.28 -31.66 15.83
CA ARG A 193 -13.65 -32.65 14.95
C ARG A 193 -14.73 -33.28 14.06
N GLY A 194 -15.11 -32.60 13.00
CA GLY A 194 -16.05 -33.12 12.00
C GLY A 194 -15.48 -34.37 11.31
N LYS A 195 -16.33 -35.37 11.05
CA LYS A 195 -16.02 -36.41 10.05
C LYS A 195 -16.06 -35.71 8.69
N ALA A 196 -14.92 -35.59 8.02
CA ALA A 196 -14.88 -35.02 6.67
C ALA A 196 -15.86 -35.80 5.77
N LEU A 197 -16.82 -35.10 5.15
CA LEU A 197 -17.83 -35.71 4.26
C LEU A 197 -17.17 -36.58 3.18
N ASN A 198 -15.95 -36.24 2.77
CA ASN A 198 -15.15 -36.94 1.77
C ASN A 198 -14.21 -38.03 2.35
N TYR A 199 -14.64 -38.77 3.37
CA TYR A 199 -13.86 -39.82 4.06
C TYR A 199 -13.23 -40.85 3.09
N LYS A 200 -13.97 -41.31 2.08
CA LYS A 200 -13.50 -42.30 1.08
C LYS A 200 -12.32 -41.78 0.23
N ARG A 201 -12.27 -40.48 -0.09
CA ARG A 201 -11.15 -39.87 -0.83
C ARG A 201 -9.92 -39.71 0.05
N ARG A 202 -10.11 -39.47 1.36
CA ARG A 202 -9.04 -39.41 2.35
C ARG A 202 -8.34 -40.76 2.51
N GLU A 203 -9.08 -41.87 2.51
CA GLU A 203 -8.47 -43.21 2.55
C GLU A 203 -7.67 -43.54 1.28
N LYS A 204 -8.20 -43.21 0.08
CA LYS A 204 -7.50 -43.46 -1.19
C LYS A 204 -6.23 -42.61 -1.32
N ASN A 205 -6.33 -41.30 -1.08
CA ASN A 205 -5.18 -40.39 -1.11
C ASN A 205 -4.19 -40.65 0.03
N SER A 206 -4.63 -41.14 1.20
CA SER A 206 -3.72 -41.50 2.32
C SER A 206 -2.98 -42.80 2.03
N LYS A 207 -3.60 -43.79 1.39
CA LYS A 207 -2.95 -45.05 1.00
C LYS A 207 -1.92 -44.85 -0.13
N GLU A 208 -2.15 -43.92 -1.06
CA GLU A 208 -1.12 -43.48 -2.04
C GLU A 208 -0.05 -42.58 -1.40
N ASN A 209 -0.44 -41.62 -0.56
CA ASN A 209 0.52 -40.70 0.06
C ASN A 209 1.40 -41.33 1.16
N GLN A 210 0.96 -42.43 1.80
CA GLN A 210 1.75 -43.17 2.79
C GLN A 210 2.84 -44.06 2.17
N LYS A 211 2.71 -44.43 0.88
CA LYS A 211 3.74 -45.22 0.17
C LYS A 211 4.97 -44.40 -0.23
N MET A 212 4.87 -43.07 -0.24
CA MET A 212 5.92 -42.19 -0.75
C MET A 212 6.47 -41.31 0.39
N SER A 213 7.76 -41.47 0.68
CA SER A 213 8.47 -40.69 1.71
C SER A 213 8.39 -39.19 1.40
N SER A 214 8.30 -38.33 2.42
CA SER A 214 8.33 -36.87 2.26
C SER A 214 9.55 -36.40 1.44
N CYS A 215 10.66 -37.13 1.52
CA CYS A 215 11.88 -36.86 0.76
C CYS A 215 11.73 -37.23 -0.74
N GLN A 216 10.91 -38.23 -1.08
CA GLN A 216 10.57 -38.56 -2.48
C GLN A 216 9.63 -37.52 -3.09
N LYS A 217 8.63 -37.02 -2.34
CA LYS A 217 7.76 -35.92 -2.79
C LYS A 217 8.55 -34.64 -3.08
N LEU A 218 9.55 -34.31 -2.25
CA LEU A 218 10.43 -33.16 -2.48
C LEU A 218 11.29 -33.34 -3.74
N LYS A 219 11.70 -34.57 -4.07
CA LYS A 219 12.47 -34.88 -5.29
C LYS A 219 11.64 -34.86 -6.56
N GLU A 220 10.33 -35.12 -6.49
CA GLU A 220 9.42 -35.05 -7.65
C GLU A 220 8.92 -33.62 -7.94
N LEU A 221 8.87 -32.76 -6.91
CA LEU A 221 8.46 -31.37 -7.03
C LEU A 221 9.19 -30.56 -8.12
N PRO A 222 10.53 -30.58 -8.25
CA PRO A 222 11.22 -29.83 -9.32
C PRO A 222 10.84 -30.33 -10.72
N LYS A 223 10.54 -31.64 -10.88
CA LYS A 223 10.09 -32.19 -12.16
C LYS A 223 8.69 -31.67 -12.52
N SER A 224 7.76 -31.64 -11.57
CA SER A 224 6.41 -31.08 -11.77
C SER A 224 6.46 -29.57 -12.03
N VAL A 225 7.28 -28.83 -11.29
CA VAL A 225 7.47 -27.39 -11.52
C VAL A 225 8.01 -27.11 -12.93
N LEU A 226 9.05 -27.85 -13.36
CA LEU A 226 9.60 -27.70 -14.71
C LEU A 226 8.57 -28.06 -15.79
N ARG A 227 7.75 -29.09 -15.55
CA ARG A 227 6.66 -29.48 -16.45
C ARG A 227 5.62 -28.35 -16.59
N ILE A 228 5.23 -27.73 -15.48
CA ILE A 228 4.29 -26.60 -15.46
C ILE A 228 4.88 -25.40 -16.24
N PHE A 229 6.16 -25.08 -16.04
CA PHE A 229 6.80 -23.97 -16.78
C PHE A 229 7.02 -24.26 -18.28
N LYS A 230 7.11 -25.54 -18.67
CA LYS A 230 7.18 -25.92 -20.09
C LYS A 230 5.85 -25.74 -20.82
N GLU A 231 4.75 -25.57 -20.11
CA GLU A 231 3.47 -25.27 -20.72
C GLU A 231 3.39 -23.78 -21.09
N PRO A 232 3.40 -23.41 -22.39
CA PRO A 232 3.58 -22.04 -22.83
C PRO A 232 2.44 -21.11 -22.38
N VAL A 233 1.19 -21.59 -22.39
CA VAL A 233 0.03 -20.77 -22.01
C VAL A 233 0.08 -20.42 -20.53
N TYR A 234 0.45 -21.37 -19.67
CA TYR A 234 0.61 -21.13 -18.24
C TYR A 234 1.73 -20.12 -17.97
N THR A 235 2.92 -20.32 -18.53
CA THR A 235 4.08 -19.46 -18.28
C THR A 235 3.85 -18.03 -18.75
N LEU A 236 3.30 -17.83 -19.96
CA LEU A 236 2.98 -16.50 -20.47
C LEU A 236 1.91 -15.81 -19.62
N SER A 237 0.88 -16.55 -19.20
CA SER A 237 -0.18 -16.01 -18.33
C SER A 237 0.36 -15.65 -16.94
N CYS A 238 1.30 -16.44 -16.41
CA CYS A 238 1.95 -16.19 -15.14
C CYS A 238 2.82 -14.93 -15.19
N LEU A 239 3.64 -14.77 -16.24
CA LEU A 239 4.44 -13.56 -16.47
C LEU A 239 3.55 -12.32 -16.67
N ASN A 240 2.46 -12.44 -17.43
CA ASN A 240 1.46 -11.37 -17.57
C ASN A 240 0.89 -10.95 -16.21
N ASN A 241 0.58 -11.92 -15.34
CA ASN A 241 0.07 -11.64 -14.00
C ASN A 241 1.12 -10.95 -13.11
N ILE A 242 2.38 -11.37 -13.20
CA ILE A 242 3.50 -10.73 -12.50
C ILE A 242 3.67 -9.28 -12.93
N ALA A 243 3.75 -9.02 -14.25
CA ALA A 243 3.89 -7.66 -14.79
C ALA A 243 2.71 -6.76 -14.40
N THR A 244 1.49 -7.30 -14.44
CA THR A 244 0.28 -6.59 -13.99
C THR A 244 0.36 -6.22 -12.52
N MET A 245 0.64 -7.20 -11.65
CA MET A 245 0.66 -6.97 -10.20
C MET A 245 1.78 -6.00 -9.81
N PHE A 246 2.92 -6.06 -10.51
CA PHE A 246 3.99 -5.07 -10.33
C PHE A 246 3.51 -3.65 -10.64
N ALA A 247 2.80 -3.45 -11.76
CA ALA A 247 2.23 -2.15 -12.11
C ALA A 247 1.23 -1.65 -11.04
N VAL A 248 0.37 -2.53 -10.54
CA VAL A 248 -0.63 -2.19 -9.51
C VAL A 248 0.02 -1.83 -8.17
N MET A 249 1.20 -2.37 -7.86
CA MET A 249 1.91 -2.06 -6.61
C MET A 249 2.40 -0.62 -6.49
N ALA A 250 2.49 0.13 -7.60
CA ALA A 250 2.80 1.57 -7.57
C ALA A 250 1.83 2.33 -6.65
N LEU A 251 0.56 2.32 -7.03
CA LEU A 251 -0.52 2.95 -6.27
C LEU A 251 -0.99 2.09 -5.09
N GLY A 252 -0.65 0.79 -5.06
CA GLY A 252 -0.95 -0.07 -3.92
C GLY A 252 -0.11 0.24 -2.68
N SER A 253 1.19 0.44 -2.84
CA SER A 253 2.12 0.69 -1.72
C SER A 253 2.37 2.18 -1.48
N PHE A 254 2.45 2.97 -2.55
CA PHE A 254 2.76 4.41 -2.47
C PHE A 254 1.58 5.30 -2.87
N GLY A 255 0.38 4.72 -3.05
CA GLY A 255 -0.82 5.48 -3.41
C GLY A 255 -1.12 6.65 -2.48
N PRO A 256 -1.16 6.47 -1.14
CA PRO A 256 -1.47 7.57 -0.22
C PRO A 256 -0.47 8.71 -0.37
N LYS A 257 0.82 8.38 -0.42
CA LYS A 257 1.91 9.34 -0.61
C LYS A 257 1.86 10.05 -1.97
N TYR A 258 1.47 9.32 -3.02
CA TYR A 258 1.25 9.91 -4.33
C TYR A 258 0.12 10.94 -4.29
N LEU A 259 -1.00 10.63 -3.63
CA LEU A 259 -2.11 11.57 -3.47
C LEU A 259 -1.75 12.77 -2.59
N GLU A 260 -1.01 12.54 -1.51
CA GLU A 260 -0.49 13.61 -0.65
C GLU A 260 0.39 14.59 -1.43
N SER A 261 1.30 14.07 -2.26
CA SER A 261 2.25 14.92 -2.98
C SER A 261 1.75 15.46 -4.31
N GLN A 262 0.85 14.78 -5.04
CA GLN A 262 0.29 15.29 -6.30
C GLN A 262 -0.89 16.22 -6.10
N PHE A 263 -1.75 15.91 -5.14
CA PHE A 263 -3.03 16.60 -4.94
C PHE A 263 -3.08 17.35 -3.60
N PHE A 264 -1.95 17.43 -2.88
CA PHE A 264 -1.81 18.18 -1.62
C PHE A 264 -2.84 17.78 -0.56
N LEU A 265 -3.25 16.51 -0.59
CA LEU A 265 -4.22 15.97 0.35
C LEU A 265 -3.56 15.61 1.67
N PRO A 266 -4.20 15.86 2.83
CA PRO A 266 -3.74 15.33 4.10
C PRO A 266 -3.83 13.80 4.11
N THR A 267 -2.93 13.15 4.85
CA THR A 267 -2.78 11.68 4.91
C THR A 267 -4.08 10.93 5.19
N TRP A 268 -4.93 11.46 6.06
CA TRP A 268 -6.21 10.83 6.38
C TRP A 268 -7.18 10.82 5.18
N LYS A 269 -7.26 11.91 4.39
CA LYS A 269 -8.11 11.99 3.19
C LYS A 269 -7.60 11.05 2.11
N ALA A 270 -6.29 11.06 1.85
CA ALA A 270 -5.66 10.20 0.85
C ALA A 270 -5.94 8.70 1.11
N ASN A 271 -5.80 8.26 2.36
CA ASN A 271 -6.07 6.87 2.75
C ASN A 271 -7.54 6.47 2.58
N ILE A 272 -8.48 7.31 3.01
CA ILE A 272 -9.91 7.03 2.88
C ILE A 272 -10.33 6.97 1.40
N ILE A 273 -9.90 7.94 0.59
CA ILE A 273 -10.22 8.00 -0.84
C ILE A 273 -9.73 6.74 -1.56
N LEU A 274 -8.46 6.35 -1.37
CA LEU A 274 -7.92 5.14 -2.01
C LEU A 274 -8.56 3.87 -1.51
N GLY A 275 -8.78 3.75 -0.20
CA GLY A 275 -9.44 2.60 0.39
C GLY A 275 -10.87 2.43 -0.16
N ALA A 276 -11.66 3.50 -0.18
CA ALA A 276 -13.03 3.47 -0.70
C ALA A 276 -13.08 3.21 -2.21
N ASP A 277 -12.26 3.91 -3.00
CA ASP A 277 -12.12 3.72 -4.45
C ASP A 277 -11.88 2.25 -4.79
N LYS A 278 -10.81 1.69 -4.22
CA LYS A 278 -10.39 0.34 -4.54
C LYS A 278 -11.32 -0.72 -3.99
N LEU A 279 -11.93 -0.50 -2.83
CA LEU A 279 -12.94 -1.41 -2.29
C LEU A 279 -14.12 -1.54 -3.25
N VAL A 280 -14.71 -0.43 -3.68
CA VAL A 280 -15.89 -0.46 -4.57
C VAL A 280 -15.52 -1.02 -5.95
N ALA A 281 -14.47 -0.48 -6.57
CA ALA A 281 -14.08 -0.85 -7.92
C ALA A 281 -13.66 -2.33 -8.03
N SER A 282 -12.83 -2.81 -7.10
CA SER A 282 -12.31 -4.18 -7.14
C SER A 282 -13.39 -5.23 -6.83
N SER A 283 -14.34 -4.90 -5.94
CA SER A 283 -15.48 -5.76 -5.62
C SER A 283 -16.39 -5.96 -6.82
N LEU A 284 -16.80 -4.86 -7.44
CA LEU A 284 -17.68 -4.88 -8.61
C LEU A 284 -16.99 -5.59 -9.79
N GLY A 285 -15.73 -5.27 -10.06
CA GLY A 285 -14.98 -5.89 -11.15
C GLY A 285 -14.82 -7.39 -10.98
N THR A 286 -14.45 -7.88 -9.79
CA THR A 286 -14.32 -9.32 -9.52
C THR A 286 -15.65 -10.06 -9.70
N MET A 287 -16.75 -9.47 -9.21
CA MET A 287 -18.09 -10.05 -9.32
C MET A 287 -18.56 -10.11 -10.78
N VAL A 288 -18.37 -9.02 -11.53
CA VAL A 288 -18.69 -8.94 -12.97
C VAL A 288 -17.84 -9.94 -13.77
N GLY A 289 -16.54 -10.04 -13.48
CA GLY A 289 -15.66 -11.00 -14.14
C GLY A 289 -16.05 -12.46 -13.90
N GLY A 290 -16.41 -12.81 -12.66
CA GLY A 290 -16.93 -14.14 -12.32
C GLY A 290 -18.26 -14.43 -13.01
N TYR A 291 -19.16 -13.45 -13.04
CA TYR A 291 -20.45 -13.56 -13.71
C TYR A 291 -20.31 -13.77 -15.22
N ILE A 292 -19.49 -12.95 -15.90
CA ILE A 292 -19.22 -13.07 -17.34
C ILE A 292 -18.62 -14.45 -17.66
N THR A 293 -17.59 -14.86 -16.91
CA THR A 293 -16.91 -16.14 -17.12
C THR A 293 -17.88 -17.32 -17.00
N ARG A 294 -18.77 -17.28 -16.01
CA ARG A 294 -19.77 -18.33 -15.78
C ARG A 294 -20.91 -18.31 -16.80
N ARG A 295 -21.51 -17.14 -17.06
CA ARG A 295 -22.71 -17.03 -17.91
C ARG A 295 -22.41 -17.33 -19.37
N MET A 296 -21.25 -16.88 -19.86
CA MET A 296 -20.84 -17.13 -21.24
C MET A 296 -20.16 -18.49 -21.44
N GLY A 297 -19.91 -19.24 -20.36
CA GLY A 297 -19.22 -20.53 -20.43
C GLY A 297 -17.87 -20.42 -21.13
N LEU A 298 -17.06 -19.39 -20.79
CA LEU A 298 -15.85 -19.09 -21.54
C LEU A 298 -14.86 -20.26 -21.50
N ASN A 299 -14.46 -20.75 -22.67
CA ASN A 299 -13.35 -21.70 -22.83
C ASN A 299 -12.01 -21.00 -22.52
N ARG A 300 -10.89 -21.75 -22.51
CA ARG A 300 -9.54 -21.20 -22.26
C ARG A 300 -9.24 -20.00 -23.15
N THR A 301 -9.50 -20.13 -24.45
CA THR A 301 -9.31 -19.05 -25.44
C THR A 301 -10.27 -17.87 -25.21
N GLY A 302 -11.50 -18.11 -24.76
CA GLY A 302 -12.45 -17.04 -24.39
C GLY A 302 -11.98 -16.23 -23.18
N CYS A 303 -11.42 -16.90 -22.17
CA CYS A 303 -10.82 -16.25 -21.00
C CYS A 303 -9.61 -15.39 -21.40
N LEU A 304 -8.73 -15.90 -22.27
CA LEU A 304 -7.57 -15.15 -22.76
C LEU A 304 -7.97 -13.91 -23.59
N LYS A 305 -9.02 -14.00 -24.41
CA LYS A 305 -9.57 -12.82 -25.11
C LYS A 305 -10.05 -11.76 -24.13
N LEU A 306 -10.82 -12.15 -23.12
CA LEU A 306 -11.32 -11.24 -22.09
C LEU A 306 -10.16 -10.56 -21.34
N ILE A 307 -9.12 -11.33 -20.95
CA ILE A 307 -7.91 -10.78 -20.32
C ILE A 307 -7.23 -9.78 -21.25
N PHE A 308 -7.00 -10.14 -22.51
CA PHE A 308 -6.35 -9.26 -23.48
C PHE A 308 -7.06 -7.91 -23.62
N PHE A 309 -8.38 -7.92 -23.84
CA PHE A 309 -9.15 -6.68 -23.96
C PHE A 309 -9.14 -5.87 -22.66
N ALA A 310 -9.28 -6.52 -21.50
CA ALA A 310 -9.18 -5.83 -20.22
C ALA A 310 -7.79 -5.18 -20.02
N ARG A 311 -6.70 -5.85 -20.41
CA ARG A 311 -5.34 -5.29 -20.35
C ARG A 311 -5.17 -4.11 -21.29
N LEU A 312 -5.70 -4.21 -22.51
CA LEU A 312 -5.66 -3.13 -23.49
C LEU A 312 -6.36 -1.88 -22.93
N THR A 313 -7.58 -2.04 -22.41
CA THR A 313 -8.31 -0.93 -21.80
C THR A 313 -7.59 -0.36 -20.58
N CYS A 314 -7.01 -1.20 -19.71
CA CYS A 314 -6.22 -0.72 -18.57
C CYS A 314 -4.97 0.07 -18.97
N ALA A 315 -4.31 -0.31 -20.07
CA ALA A 315 -3.15 0.41 -20.60
C ALA A 315 -3.55 1.77 -21.19
N LEU A 316 -4.66 1.82 -21.93
CA LEU A 316 -5.22 3.07 -22.46
C LEU A 316 -5.65 4.02 -21.34
N LEU A 317 -6.34 3.50 -20.30
CA LEU A 317 -6.71 4.29 -19.13
C LEU A 317 -5.49 4.81 -18.36
N ALA A 318 -4.41 4.01 -18.26
CA ALA A 318 -3.16 4.46 -17.63
C ALA A 318 -2.48 5.59 -18.42
N ALA A 319 -2.43 5.48 -19.75
CA ALA A 319 -1.92 6.55 -20.62
C ALA A 319 -2.77 7.82 -20.47
N PHE A 320 -4.09 7.68 -20.42
CA PHE A 320 -5.00 8.80 -20.22
C PHE A 320 -4.86 9.42 -18.82
N ASN A 321 -4.59 8.59 -17.80
CA ASN A 321 -4.39 9.04 -16.42
C ASN A 321 -3.21 10.02 -16.27
N TYR A 322 -2.21 9.95 -17.15
CA TYR A 322 -1.07 10.89 -17.18
C TYR A 322 -1.49 12.37 -17.27
N LEU A 323 -2.62 12.66 -17.93
CA LEU A 323 -3.12 14.03 -18.09
C LEU A 323 -3.65 14.64 -16.77
N PHE A 324 -3.92 13.81 -15.76
CA PHE A 324 -4.56 14.24 -14.52
C PHE A 324 -3.55 14.29 -13.39
N GLY A 325 -2.97 15.47 -13.17
CA GLY A 325 -2.18 15.79 -11.99
C GLY A 325 -2.08 17.30 -11.83
N CYS A 326 -1.85 17.74 -10.60
CA CYS A 326 -1.69 19.15 -10.30
C CYS A 326 -0.22 19.55 -10.49
N ASP A 327 0.00 20.73 -11.04
CA ASP A 327 1.33 21.33 -11.03
C ASP A 327 1.70 21.74 -9.60
N HIS A 328 2.98 22.00 -9.38
CA HIS A 328 3.42 22.47 -8.09
C HIS A 328 2.78 23.80 -7.71
N PRO A 329 2.29 23.94 -6.45
CA PRO A 329 1.90 25.23 -5.94
C PRO A 329 3.13 26.12 -5.99
N HIS A 330 2.97 27.33 -6.52
CA HIS A 330 4.04 28.30 -6.52
C HIS A 330 4.40 28.64 -5.07
N LEU A 331 5.56 28.15 -4.64
CA LEU A 331 6.10 28.45 -3.32
C LEU A 331 6.72 29.84 -3.36
N TYR A 332 6.10 30.78 -2.67
CA TYR A 332 6.65 32.10 -2.52
C TYR A 332 7.79 32.05 -1.50
N ARG A 333 8.97 32.50 -1.93
CA ARG A 333 10.08 32.88 -1.07
C ARG A 333 10.18 34.40 -1.13
N PHE A 334 10.29 35.04 0.03
CA PHE A 334 10.56 36.46 0.06
C PHE A 334 12.04 36.66 -0.31
N ASP A 335 12.31 37.02 -1.56
CA ASP A 335 13.65 37.33 -2.03
C ASP A 335 13.83 38.85 -2.05
N ASN A 336 14.85 39.36 -1.36
CA ASN A 336 15.11 40.78 -1.07
C ASN A 336 15.33 41.67 -2.32
N LYS A 337 15.16 41.16 -3.55
CA LYS A 337 15.62 41.82 -4.79
C LYS A 337 14.57 42.68 -5.50
N SER A 338 13.32 42.72 -5.06
CA SER A 338 12.24 43.41 -5.81
C SER A 338 11.49 44.52 -5.09
N LEU A 339 11.91 44.96 -3.88
CA LEU A 339 11.31 46.11 -3.20
C LEU A 339 12.35 47.04 -2.56
N VAL A 340 13.21 47.61 -3.39
CA VAL A 340 13.86 48.90 -3.10
C VAL A 340 12.82 50.00 -3.35
N ASN A 341 11.91 50.22 -2.39
CA ASN A 341 11.12 51.45 -2.17
C ASN A 341 9.79 51.20 -1.41
N SER A 342 9.85 50.49 -0.29
CA SER A 342 8.90 50.76 0.78
C SER A 342 9.61 50.58 2.11
N SER A 343 9.47 51.58 2.98
CA SER A 343 10.08 51.70 4.31
C SER A 343 9.53 50.64 5.28
N SER A 344 9.80 49.37 5.00
CA SER A 344 9.63 48.22 5.91
C SER A 344 10.40 47.00 5.38
N SER A 345 11.68 47.18 5.03
CA SER A 345 12.57 46.09 4.65
C SER A 345 12.98 45.25 5.88
N LEU A 346 12.08 44.38 6.34
CA LEU A 346 12.38 43.39 7.38
C LEU A 346 13.25 42.29 6.74
N ALA A 347 14.53 42.23 7.08
CA ALA A 347 15.39 41.11 6.70
C ALA A 347 15.24 39.99 7.75
N CYS A 348 14.42 38.98 7.45
CA CYS A 348 14.35 37.75 8.24
C CYS A 348 15.48 36.82 7.79
N ASN A 349 16.27 36.28 8.73
CA ASN A 349 17.27 35.26 8.42
C ASN A 349 16.63 33.86 8.49
N CYS A 350 16.02 33.43 7.39
CA CYS A 350 15.30 32.15 7.33
C CYS A 350 16.20 31.01 6.87
N ASP A 351 16.02 29.83 7.46
CA ASP A 351 16.65 28.59 7.00
C ASP A 351 15.89 27.99 5.81
N ASP A 352 16.59 27.80 4.68
CA ASP A 352 16.05 27.21 3.45
C ASP A 352 15.93 25.68 3.49
N THR A 353 16.45 25.03 4.54
CA THR A 353 16.39 23.57 4.67
C THR A 353 15.14 23.09 5.41
N SER A 354 14.49 23.96 6.18
CA SER A 354 13.32 23.65 7.00
C SER A 354 12.00 23.93 6.26
N TYR A 355 11.51 22.93 5.51
CA TYR A 355 10.22 23.03 4.78
C TYR A 355 9.02 22.87 5.72
N LEU A 356 8.22 23.94 5.87
CA LEU A 356 7.00 23.94 6.66
C LEU A 356 5.95 24.87 6.03
N PRO A 357 5.21 24.41 5.01
CA PRO A 357 4.37 25.29 4.21
C PRO A 357 3.27 25.95 5.05
N VAL A 358 3.03 27.23 4.76
CA VAL A 358 1.93 28.01 5.36
C VAL A 358 1.12 28.71 4.27
N CYS A 359 -0.19 28.72 4.45
CA CYS A 359 -1.12 29.43 3.60
C CYS A 359 -1.43 30.80 4.22
N VAL A 360 -1.18 31.86 3.46
CA VAL A 360 -1.45 33.25 3.85
C VAL A 360 -2.67 33.76 3.07
N ASP A 361 -3.65 34.32 3.80
CA ASP A 361 -4.88 34.91 3.25
C ASP A 361 -5.67 33.98 2.28
N GLY A 362 -5.49 32.66 2.38
CA GLY A 362 -6.16 31.68 1.53
C GLY A 362 -5.70 31.67 0.07
N ARG A 363 -4.63 32.39 -0.29
CA ARG A 363 -4.22 32.60 -1.70
C ARG A 363 -2.76 32.32 -2.02
N LYS A 364 -1.85 32.47 -1.06
CA LYS A 364 -0.41 32.32 -1.30
C LYS A 364 0.20 31.33 -0.33
N THR A 365 0.87 30.32 -0.87
CA THR A 365 1.62 29.34 -0.08
C THR A 365 3.08 29.79 0.03
N TYR A 366 3.57 29.94 1.26
CA TYR A 366 4.95 30.28 1.56
C TYR A 366 5.73 29.04 2.02
N PHE A 367 7.04 29.06 1.77
CA PHE A 367 7.94 27.95 2.08
C PHE A 367 7.99 27.58 3.58
N SER A 368 8.02 28.61 4.44
CA SER A 368 7.99 28.47 5.90
C SER A 368 7.32 29.69 6.55
N PRO A 369 6.93 29.63 7.84
CA PRO A 369 6.37 30.79 8.55
C PRO A 369 7.34 31.98 8.58
N CYS A 370 8.66 31.73 8.62
CA CYS A 370 9.70 32.75 8.54
C CYS A 370 9.68 33.46 7.18
N HIS A 371 9.55 32.70 6.09
CA HIS A 371 9.43 33.26 4.74
C HIS A 371 8.13 34.05 4.52
N ALA A 372 7.10 33.76 5.32
CA ALA A 372 5.86 34.56 5.38
C ALA A 372 5.99 35.79 6.31
N GLY A 373 7.12 35.97 6.98
CA GLY A 373 7.38 37.09 7.88
C GLY A 373 6.57 37.02 9.18
N CYS A 374 6.16 35.84 9.63
CA CYS A 374 5.37 35.66 10.84
C CYS A 374 6.25 35.75 12.10
N GLU A 375 5.84 36.54 13.07
CA GLU A 375 6.57 36.75 14.32
C GLU A 375 6.00 35.94 15.51
N GLN A 376 4.75 35.50 15.42
CA GLN A 376 4.07 34.83 16.52
C GLN A 376 3.41 33.52 16.08
N LYS A 377 3.47 32.52 16.96
CA LYS A 377 2.74 31.26 16.82
C LYS A 377 1.49 31.33 17.68
N GLU A 378 0.34 31.08 17.08
CA GLU A 378 -0.94 30.97 17.77
C GLU A 378 -1.36 29.50 17.91
N SER A 379 -2.44 29.25 18.65
CA SER A 379 -2.99 27.90 18.84
C SER A 379 -3.29 27.22 17.51
N TRP A 380 -3.87 27.91 16.52
CA TRP A 380 -4.30 27.33 15.24
C TRP A 380 -3.69 28.01 14.02
N GLY A 381 -2.46 28.53 14.14
CA GLY A 381 -1.83 29.25 13.05
C GLY A 381 -0.61 30.06 13.46
N TYR A 382 -0.26 31.00 12.60
CA TYR A 382 0.78 32.00 12.81
C TYR A 382 0.16 33.38 12.64
N SER A 383 0.61 34.35 13.43
CA SER A 383 0.12 35.72 13.38
C SER A 383 1.26 36.73 13.32
N LYS A 384 0.89 37.99 13.04
CA LYS A 384 1.80 39.10 12.73
C LYS A 384 2.70 38.78 11.53
N CYS A 385 2.11 38.25 10.47
CA CYS A 385 2.80 37.99 9.21
C CYS A 385 2.76 39.26 8.34
N ASN A 386 3.93 39.85 8.07
CA ASN A 386 4.04 41.17 7.42
C ASN A 386 3.55 41.19 5.95
N LEU A 387 3.32 40.01 5.36
CA LEU A 387 2.96 39.81 3.94
C LEU A 387 1.45 39.56 3.72
N SER A 388 0.63 39.79 4.74
CA SER A 388 -0.81 39.47 4.74
C SER A 388 -1.66 40.69 5.03
N ALA A 389 -2.84 40.78 4.39
CA ALA A 389 -3.79 41.85 4.66
C ALA A 389 -4.46 41.68 6.05
N LEU A 390 -4.53 40.44 6.55
CA LEU A 390 -5.17 40.07 7.83
C LEU A 390 -4.17 39.78 8.96
N GLY A 391 -2.87 39.70 8.66
CA GLY A 391 -1.85 39.38 9.66
C GLY A 391 -1.73 37.90 10.02
N GLN A 392 -2.43 36.97 9.33
CA GLN A 392 -2.59 35.57 9.75
C GLN A 392 -2.18 34.57 8.66
N ALA A 393 -1.60 33.44 9.09
CA ALA A 393 -1.24 32.31 8.24
C ALA A 393 -1.65 30.98 8.89
N ILE A 394 -2.14 30.04 8.08
CA ILE A 394 -2.58 28.72 8.52
C ILE A 394 -1.56 27.68 8.06
N PRO A 395 -1.20 26.69 8.89
CA PRO A 395 -0.30 25.61 8.47
C PRO A 395 -0.90 24.79 7.32
N GLY A 396 -0.06 24.41 6.37
CA GLY A 396 -0.45 23.70 5.16
C GLY A 396 -0.35 24.56 3.90
N ILE A 397 -0.70 23.94 2.78
CA ILE A 397 -0.74 24.59 1.46
C ILE A 397 -2.13 25.21 1.29
N CYS A 398 -2.25 26.34 0.61
CA CYS A 398 -3.56 26.89 0.30
C CYS A 398 -4.36 25.91 -0.57
N ASP A 399 -5.69 25.92 -0.41
CA ASP A 399 -6.58 25.16 -1.28
C ASP A 399 -6.51 25.76 -2.70
N ASP A 400 -5.54 25.31 -3.49
CA ASP A 400 -5.56 25.46 -4.94
C ASP A 400 -6.59 24.45 -5.45
N SER A 401 -7.67 24.94 -6.05
CA SER A 401 -8.72 24.10 -6.63
C SER A 401 -8.15 23.25 -7.76
N CYS A 402 -7.61 22.08 -7.42
CA CYS A 402 -7.12 21.14 -8.41
C CYS A 402 -8.29 20.32 -8.96
N ASP A 403 -8.84 20.80 -10.06
CA ASP A 403 -9.98 20.18 -10.75
C ASP A 403 -9.66 18.76 -11.29
N PHE A 404 -8.38 18.36 -11.33
CA PHE A 404 -7.95 17.07 -11.83
C PHE A 404 -8.02 15.92 -10.80
N LEU A 405 -8.30 16.19 -9.52
CA LEU A 405 -8.44 15.14 -8.50
C LEU A 405 -9.59 14.18 -8.79
N ILE A 406 -10.79 14.71 -9.06
CA ILE A 406 -11.99 13.90 -9.30
C ILE A 406 -11.83 13.04 -10.58
N PRO A 407 -11.42 13.61 -11.73
CA PRO A 407 -11.12 12.81 -12.92
C PRO A 407 -10.08 11.72 -12.70
N PHE A 408 -8.99 12.01 -11.95
CA PHE A 408 -7.97 11.02 -11.62
C PHE A 408 -8.56 9.82 -10.87
N ILE A 409 -9.38 10.08 -9.84
CA ILE A 409 -10.04 9.04 -9.05
C ILE A 409 -10.96 8.20 -9.94
N ILE A 410 -11.80 8.82 -10.77
CA ILE A 410 -12.73 8.10 -11.66
C ILE A 410 -11.99 7.17 -12.63
N ILE A 411 -10.91 7.65 -13.25
CA ILE A 411 -10.13 6.84 -14.21
C ILE A 411 -9.44 5.68 -13.50
N ASN A 412 -8.89 5.92 -12.31
CA ASN A 412 -8.26 4.88 -11.52
C ASN A 412 -9.28 3.84 -11.00
N ALA A 413 -10.50 4.28 -10.67
CA ALA A 413 -11.62 3.42 -10.32
C ALA A 413 -11.99 2.51 -11.49
N LEU A 414 -12.19 3.08 -12.68
CA LEU A 414 -12.50 2.35 -13.91
C LEU A 414 -11.38 1.36 -14.27
N GLY A 415 -10.12 1.77 -14.17
CA GLY A 415 -8.97 0.90 -14.37
C GLY A 415 -8.93 -0.26 -13.39
N SER A 416 -9.25 -0.02 -12.11
CA SER A 416 -9.32 -1.05 -11.08
C SER A 416 -10.47 -2.03 -11.32
N LEU A 417 -11.64 -1.52 -11.71
CA LEU A 417 -12.81 -2.33 -12.05
C LEU A 417 -12.49 -3.26 -13.23
N ILE A 418 -11.99 -2.71 -14.33
CA ILE A 418 -11.67 -3.49 -15.53
C ILE A 418 -10.52 -4.46 -15.28
N GLY A 419 -9.50 -4.03 -14.52
CA GLY A 419 -8.38 -4.88 -14.14
C GLY A 419 -8.81 -6.11 -13.33
N THR A 420 -9.77 -5.94 -12.42
CA THR A 420 -10.25 -7.02 -11.54
C THR A 420 -11.27 -7.96 -12.20
N ILE A 421 -11.93 -7.56 -13.29
CA ILE A 421 -12.72 -8.47 -14.16
C ILE A 421 -11.88 -9.67 -14.62
N SER A 422 -10.56 -9.48 -14.80
CA SER A 422 -9.65 -10.52 -15.26
C SER A 422 -9.25 -11.53 -14.18
N ILE A 423 -9.61 -11.35 -12.91
CA ILE A 423 -9.20 -12.26 -11.82
C ILE A 423 -9.75 -13.68 -12.04
N ALA A 424 -11.06 -13.83 -12.24
CA ALA A 424 -11.68 -15.14 -12.45
C ALA A 424 -11.19 -15.82 -13.76
N PRO A 425 -11.13 -15.12 -14.91
CA PRO A 425 -10.52 -15.65 -16.13
C PRO A 425 -9.07 -16.14 -15.94
N ASN A 426 -8.23 -15.39 -15.20
CA ASN A 426 -6.84 -15.79 -14.95
C ASN A 426 -6.76 -17.12 -14.20
N VAL A 427 -7.59 -17.31 -13.17
CA VAL A 427 -7.65 -18.57 -12.42
C VAL A 427 -8.10 -19.73 -13.31
N VAL A 428 -9.12 -19.52 -14.16
CA VAL A 428 -9.59 -20.55 -15.11
C VAL A 428 -8.49 -20.93 -16.10
N VAL A 429 -7.77 -19.95 -16.65
CA VAL A 429 -6.64 -20.19 -17.57
C VAL A 429 -5.55 -21.00 -16.88
N PHE A 430 -5.17 -20.67 -15.64
CA PHE A 430 -4.16 -21.44 -14.91
C PHE A 430 -4.58 -22.90 -14.70
N LEU A 431 -5.83 -23.14 -14.29
CA LEU A 431 -6.32 -24.49 -14.01
C LEU A 431 -6.49 -25.35 -15.28
N ARG A 432 -6.86 -24.75 -16.42
CA ARG A 432 -7.03 -25.42 -17.72
C ARG A 432 -5.76 -25.51 -18.57
N SER A 433 -4.70 -24.82 -18.17
CA SER A 433 -3.41 -24.95 -18.87
C SER A 433 -2.64 -26.18 -18.41
N VAL A 434 -2.84 -26.63 -17.17
CA VAL A 434 -2.06 -27.72 -16.57
C VAL A 434 -2.89 -28.98 -16.36
N LYS A 435 -2.21 -30.12 -16.21
CA LYS A 435 -2.85 -31.41 -15.89
C LYS A 435 -3.56 -31.36 -14.54
N ASP A 436 -4.62 -32.16 -14.38
CA ASP A 436 -5.42 -32.24 -13.15
C ASP A 436 -4.60 -32.46 -11.87
N GLU A 437 -3.53 -33.26 -11.96
CA GLU A 437 -2.60 -33.54 -10.85
C GLU A 437 -1.77 -32.32 -10.43
N ASP A 438 -1.51 -31.39 -11.36
CA ASP A 438 -0.59 -30.26 -11.18
C ASP A 438 -1.33 -28.94 -10.86
N ARG A 439 -2.68 -28.91 -10.90
CA ARG A 439 -3.50 -27.69 -10.71
C ARG A 439 -3.22 -26.94 -9.41
N SER A 440 -3.17 -27.65 -8.29
CA SER A 440 -2.93 -27.05 -6.98
C SER A 440 -1.50 -26.49 -6.86
N LEU A 441 -0.52 -27.20 -7.44
CA LEU A 441 0.87 -26.77 -7.49
C LEU A 441 1.03 -25.53 -8.37
N ALA A 442 0.33 -25.44 -9.51
CA ALA A 442 0.35 -24.30 -10.40
C ALA A 442 -0.16 -23.01 -9.72
N VAL A 443 -1.29 -23.07 -9.00
CA VAL A 443 -1.81 -21.91 -8.24
C VAL A 443 -0.86 -21.52 -7.10
N GLY A 444 -0.28 -22.49 -6.41
CA GLY A 444 0.72 -22.24 -5.37
C GLY A 444 2.01 -21.61 -5.92
N LEU A 445 2.49 -22.10 -7.06
CA LEU A 445 3.69 -21.61 -7.74
C LEU A 445 3.52 -20.16 -8.21
N SER A 446 2.39 -19.81 -8.82
CA SER A 446 2.14 -18.43 -9.24
C SER A 446 2.10 -17.47 -8.04
N SER A 447 1.48 -17.89 -6.93
CA SER A 447 1.44 -17.10 -5.69
C SER A 447 2.84 -16.92 -5.07
N PHE A 448 3.67 -17.97 -5.09
CA PHE A 448 5.06 -17.92 -4.65
C PHE A 448 5.91 -16.97 -5.52
N LEU A 449 5.73 -17.02 -6.84
CA LEU A 449 6.42 -16.12 -7.76
C LEU A 449 6.00 -14.66 -7.55
N LEU A 450 4.72 -14.38 -7.28
CA LEU A 450 4.28 -13.02 -6.95
C LEU A 450 4.95 -12.50 -5.66
N ALA A 451 5.11 -13.35 -4.65
CA ALA A 451 5.78 -12.96 -3.41
C ALA A 451 7.22 -12.50 -3.64
N ILE A 452 7.99 -13.24 -4.44
CA ILE A 452 9.41 -12.96 -4.67
C ILE A 452 9.62 -11.89 -5.75
N LEU A 453 8.84 -11.91 -6.83
CA LEU A 453 9.07 -11.07 -8.01
C LEU A 453 8.25 -9.78 -8.01
N VAL A 454 7.25 -9.65 -7.14
CA VAL A 454 6.41 -8.46 -7.06
C VAL A 454 6.44 -7.86 -5.67
N PHE A 455 5.94 -8.57 -4.65
CA PHE A 455 5.72 -7.97 -3.33
C PHE A 455 7.02 -7.55 -2.63
N LEU A 456 8.14 -8.22 -2.91
CA LEU A 456 9.46 -7.84 -2.39
C LEU A 456 10.12 -6.70 -3.20
N PRO A 457 10.29 -6.80 -4.53
CA PRO A 457 11.02 -5.78 -5.30
C PRO A 457 10.21 -4.52 -5.62
N ALA A 458 8.88 -4.60 -5.78
CA ALA A 458 8.09 -3.45 -6.20
C ALA A 458 8.18 -2.28 -5.20
N PRO A 459 8.01 -2.48 -3.88
CA PRO A 459 8.16 -1.39 -2.92
C PRO A 459 9.55 -0.74 -2.94
N LEU A 460 10.61 -1.51 -3.18
CA LEU A 460 11.98 -0.99 -3.27
C LEU A 460 12.18 -0.14 -4.53
N VAL A 461 11.67 -0.61 -5.67
CA VAL A 461 11.76 0.09 -6.95
C VAL A 461 10.97 1.40 -6.90
N TYR A 462 9.72 1.35 -6.43
CA TYR A 462 8.91 2.56 -6.29
C TYR A 462 9.48 3.50 -5.21
N GLY A 463 10.01 2.98 -4.10
CA GLY A 463 10.70 3.79 -3.10
C GLY A 463 11.84 4.62 -3.70
N ARG A 464 12.70 3.99 -4.53
CA ARG A 464 13.76 4.73 -5.24
C ARG A 464 13.24 5.75 -6.24
N ILE A 465 12.09 5.50 -6.88
CA ILE A 465 11.46 6.51 -7.75
C ILE A 465 11.09 7.74 -6.93
N PHE A 466 10.48 7.58 -5.76
CA PHE A 466 10.16 8.69 -4.86
C PHE A 466 11.42 9.43 -4.37
N ASP A 467 12.45 8.70 -3.95
CA ASP A 467 13.70 9.32 -3.51
C ASP A 467 14.37 10.13 -4.63
N SER A 468 14.30 9.64 -5.87
CA SER A 468 14.91 10.29 -7.04
C SER A 468 14.22 11.58 -7.49
N VAL A 469 13.00 11.84 -7.02
CA VAL A 469 12.23 13.06 -7.30
C VAL A 469 12.15 13.98 -6.08
N CYS A 470 12.92 13.68 -5.03
CA CYS A 470 12.99 14.55 -3.86
C CYS A 470 13.70 15.86 -4.19
N LEU A 471 13.04 16.99 -3.88
CA LEU A 471 13.62 18.32 -3.96
C LEU A 471 14.28 18.73 -2.65
N ILE A 472 13.68 18.37 -1.51
CA ILE A 472 14.13 18.81 -0.18
C ILE A 472 14.13 17.64 0.80
N TRP A 473 15.32 17.33 1.29
CA TRP A 473 15.55 16.33 2.32
C TRP A 473 15.53 16.99 3.70
N GLN A 474 14.80 16.39 4.64
CA GLN A 474 14.98 16.74 6.04
C GLN A 474 16.33 16.23 6.52
N THR A 475 17.07 17.08 7.23
CA THR A 475 18.33 16.70 7.86
C THR A 475 18.13 16.72 9.37
N ALA A 476 18.44 15.60 10.01
CA ALA A 476 18.47 15.51 11.47
C ALA A 476 19.90 15.17 11.87
N CYS A 477 20.57 16.10 12.56
CA CYS A 477 21.94 15.94 13.02
C CYS A 477 22.94 15.56 11.91
N GLY A 478 22.87 16.25 10.76
CA GLY A 478 23.77 16.01 9.61
C GLY A 478 23.51 14.70 8.86
N LYS A 479 22.52 13.89 9.27
CA LYS A 479 22.08 12.69 8.53
C LYS A 479 20.81 12.99 7.73
N GLN A 480 20.77 12.44 6.52
CA GLN A 480 19.62 12.54 5.61
C GLN A 480 18.44 11.72 6.14
N GLY A 481 17.29 12.38 6.30
CA GLY A 481 16.04 11.82 6.80
C GLY A 481 14.99 11.67 5.69
N ALA A 482 13.72 11.86 6.04
CA ALA A 482 12.62 11.81 5.08
C ALA A 482 12.66 12.99 4.10
N CYS A 483 12.14 12.79 2.89
CA CYS A 483 11.96 13.88 1.95
C CYS A 483 10.68 14.66 2.27
N SER A 484 10.79 15.98 2.35
CA SER A 484 9.69 16.89 2.68
C SER A 484 8.94 17.41 1.46
N LEU A 485 9.64 17.63 0.35
CA LEU A 485 9.06 18.18 -0.87
C LEU A 485 9.57 17.38 -2.06
N TYR A 486 8.64 16.90 -2.89
CA TYR A 486 8.91 16.13 -4.10
C TYR A 486 8.64 16.98 -5.34
N ASP A 487 9.21 16.63 -6.49
CA ASP A 487 8.84 17.18 -7.80
C ASP A 487 7.60 16.44 -8.35
N SER A 488 6.46 17.11 -8.43
CA SER A 488 5.17 16.60 -8.86
C SER A 488 5.18 16.20 -10.33
N LEU A 489 5.80 16.97 -11.22
CA LEU A 489 5.84 16.63 -12.64
C LEU A 489 6.75 15.42 -12.87
N ALA A 490 7.93 15.42 -12.25
CA ALA A 490 8.86 14.30 -12.35
C ALA A 490 8.28 13.03 -11.69
N MET A 491 7.60 13.16 -10.56
CA MET A 491 6.94 12.05 -9.88
C MET A 491 5.84 11.44 -10.73
N ARG A 492 4.93 12.27 -11.27
CA ARG A 492 3.86 11.84 -12.19
C ARG A 492 4.44 11.11 -13.39
N THR A 493 5.45 11.72 -14.02
CA THR A 493 6.09 11.17 -15.23
C THR A 493 6.75 9.84 -14.94
N ARG A 494 7.59 9.72 -13.92
CA ARG A 494 8.30 8.46 -13.62
C ARG A 494 7.37 7.36 -13.15
N LEU A 495 6.37 7.67 -12.31
CA LEU A 495 5.45 6.67 -11.78
C LEU A 495 4.50 6.14 -12.87
N ILE A 496 3.83 7.05 -13.59
CA ILE A 496 2.83 6.66 -14.61
C ILE A 496 3.51 6.04 -15.83
N SER A 497 4.69 6.52 -16.26
CA SER A 497 5.42 5.88 -17.36
C SER A 497 5.85 4.45 -17.01
N MET A 498 6.31 4.20 -15.77
CA MET A 498 6.64 2.85 -15.31
C MET A 498 5.39 1.96 -15.26
N GLU A 499 4.27 2.47 -14.74
CA GLU A 499 3.00 1.74 -14.72
C GLU A 499 2.52 1.40 -16.14
N PHE A 500 2.56 2.38 -17.05
CA PHE A 500 2.19 2.21 -18.44
C PHE A 500 3.10 1.20 -19.17
N GLY A 501 4.42 1.30 -18.98
CA GLY A 501 5.39 0.37 -19.55
C GLY A 501 5.15 -1.07 -19.10
N LEU A 502 4.92 -1.30 -17.81
CA LEU A 502 4.59 -2.62 -17.27
C LEU A 502 3.24 -3.15 -17.79
N LYS A 503 2.24 -2.27 -17.97
CA LYS A 503 0.96 -2.62 -18.59
C LYS A 503 1.10 -2.99 -20.07
N LEU A 504 1.99 -2.32 -20.82
CA LEU A 504 2.31 -2.71 -22.20
C LEU A 504 2.99 -4.08 -22.25
N ILE A 505 3.93 -4.36 -21.34
CA ILE A 505 4.56 -5.69 -21.22
C ILE A 505 3.51 -6.75 -20.89
N ALA A 506 2.59 -6.47 -19.97
CA ALA A 506 1.49 -7.38 -19.66
C ALA A 506 0.58 -7.61 -20.88
N LEU A 507 0.27 -6.56 -21.65
CA LEU A 507 -0.53 -6.66 -22.87
C LEU A 507 0.14 -7.51 -23.94
N THR A 508 1.44 -7.35 -24.19
CA THR A 508 2.17 -8.17 -25.16
C THR A 508 2.22 -9.63 -24.72
N LEU A 509 2.46 -9.91 -23.44
CA LEU A 509 2.42 -11.26 -22.88
C LEU A 509 1.03 -11.90 -23.00
N ALA A 510 -0.03 -11.14 -22.77
CA ALA A 510 -1.41 -11.60 -22.98
C ALA A 510 -1.69 -11.91 -24.46
N ALA A 511 -1.18 -11.08 -25.38
CA ALA A 511 -1.28 -11.33 -26.82
C ALA A 511 -0.57 -12.64 -27.22
N PHE A 512 0.66 -12.85 -26.74
CA PHE A 512 1.40 -14.09 -26.98
C PHE A 512 0.70 -15.31 -26.38
N ALA A 513 0.12 -15.20 -25.18
CA ALA A 513 -0.64 -16.28 -24.56
C ALA A 513 -1.88 -16.65 -25.41
N LEU A 514 -2.58 -15.65 -25.94
CA LEU A 514 -3.72 -15.85 -26.83
C LEU A 514 -3.31 -16.52 -28.14
N LEU A 515 -2.20 -16.09 -28.77
CA LEU A 515 -1.65 -16.71 -29.97
C LEU A 515 -1.20 -18.16 -29.73
N ALA A 516 -0.55 -18.43 -28.59
CA ALA A 516 -0.14 -19.79 -28.21
C ALA A 516 -1.35 -20.72 -28.00
N SER A 517 -2.44 -20.21 -27.40
CA SER A 517 -3.68 -20.98 -27.25
C SER A 517 -4.36 -21.25 -28.60
N ALA A 518 -4.34 -20.28 -29.52
CA ALA A 518 -4.93 -20.44 -30.85
C ALA A 518 -4.17 -21.47 -31.72
N ARG A 519 -2.84 -21.57 -31.58
CA ARG A 519 -2.01 -22.53 -32.32
C ARG A 519 -2.20 -23.99 -31.88
N LYS A 520 -2.64 -24.25 -30.64
CA LYS A 520 -2.86 -25.62 -30.14
C LYS A 520 -4.12 -26.31 -30.69
N GLY A 521 -4.94 -25.63 -31.51
CA GLY A 521 -6.13 -26.20 -32.15
C GLY A 521 -7.30 -26.47 -31.18
N PRO A 522 -8.54 -26.63 -31.69
CA PRO A 522 -9.74 -26.84 -30.85
C PRO A 522 -9.90 -28.26 -30.31
N THR A 523 -9.09 -29.23 -30.76
CA THR A 523 -9.26 -30.66 -30.47
C THR A 523 -8.99 -31.06 -29.01
N ASP A 524 -8.24 -30.26 -28.25
CA ASP A 524 -8.06 -30.47 -26.80
C ASP A 524 -9.14 -29.80 -25.93
N ASP A 525 -9.83 -28.77 -26.44
CA ASP A 525 -10.88 -28.04 -25.70
C ASP A 525 -12.19 -28.85 -25.61
N ILE A 526 -12.42 -29.82 -26.52
CA ILE A 526 -13.63 -30.68 -26.54
C ILE A 526 -13.64 -31.67 -25.36
N ASN A 527 -12.46 -32.14 -24.92
CA ASN A 527 -12.33 -33.00 -23.74
C ASN A 527 -12.43 -32.24 -22.41
N GLU A 528 -12.37 -30.90 -22.41
CA GLU A 528 -12.54 -30.07 -21.20
C GLU A 528 -14.00 -29.62 -20.95
N MET A 529 -14.90 -29.84 -21.90
CA MET A 529 -16.32 -29.45 -21.79
C MET A 529 -17.20 -30.45 -21.02
N ASP A 530 -16.68 -31.60 -20.59
CA ASP A 530 -17.39 -32.54 -19.73
C ASP A 530 -17.38 -32.09 -18.26
N VAL A 531 -17.93 -30.90 -18.02
CA VAL A 531 -18.59 -30.61 -16.75
C VAL A 531 -20.06 -30.97 -16.98
N PRO A 532 -20.63 -31.96 -16.27
CA PRO A 532 -22.03 -32.31 -16.47
C PRO A 532 -22.89 -31.07 -16.25
N LYS A 533 -23.62 -30.66 -17.29
CA LYS A 533 -24.72 -29.71 -17.14
C LYS A 533 -25.64 -30.26 -16.04
N PRO A 534 -26.10 -29.44 -15.08
CA PRO A 534 -27.06 -29.92 -14.09
C PRO A 534 -28.25 -30.50 -14.86
N THR A 535 -28.51 -31.79 -14.64
CA THR A 535 -29.66 -32.49 -15.17
C THR A 535 -30.92 -31.75 -14.70
N LYS A 536 -31.95 -31.74 -15.55
CA LYS A 536 -33.23 -31.03 -15.34
C LYS A 536 -33.97 -31.42 -14.05
N GLU A 537 -33.48 -32.36 -13.25
CA GLU A 537 -34.02 -32.75 -11.95
C GLU A 537 -33.59 -31.83 -10.78
N GLU A 538 -32.51 -31.05 -10.89
CA GLU A 538 -32.09 -30.12 -9.81
C GLU A 538 -32.81 -28.75 -9.84
N ARG A 539 -33.87 -28.61 -10.64
CA ARG A 539 -34.65 -27.37 -10.79
C ARG A 539 -36.07 -27.44 -10.20
N LYS A 540 -36.39 -28.47 -9.42
CA LYS A 540 -37.62 -28.53 -8.64
C LYS A 540 -37.34 -28.36 -7.15
#